data_AF-A0A9E5DQ59-F1
#
_entry.id   AF-A0A9E5DQ59-F1
#
_cell.length_a   1.000
_cell.length_b   1.000
_cell.length_c   1.000
_cell.angle_alpha   90.00
_cell.angle_beta   90.00
_cell.angle_gamma   90.00
#
_symmetry.space_group_name_H-M   'P 1'
#
loop_
_entity.id
_entity.type
_entity.pdbx_description
1 polymer ?
#
loop_
_entity_poly.entity_id
_entity_poly.type
_entity_poly.pdbx_seq_one_letter_code
_entity_poly.pdbx_strand_id
1 'polypeptide(L)'
;MSTSLGELSASPAISVILPVLNEEPHLEESVLAILSQDYHGRFEVILALGPSQDRTNEIASSLAARDHRVKLVTNPTGKTAAGLNLAIASSKSSVIVRVDGHAKIPSNYLSLAIEILQETGAVNVGGVMAAEGISKFEKAVARAMRSPLGVGASRFHTGGSAGEVDTVYLGAFRREAIIAAGGFDERYTRAQDWELNYRLRQNGGAIYFDPRLHVTYRPRPNLVKLAKQYFQYGKWRRVVSRSHSGTINLRYLAPPSALVGTLISVISGLLINPILYLPAVVYAGFVLLSSLLIAKSVSEYFSLLAIIPTMHFAWGAGFITSTKTLR
;
A
#
# COMPACT_ATOMS: atom_id res chain seq x y z
N MET A 1 22.21 -18.18 8.80
CA MET A 1 23.36 -18.01 7.89
C MET A 1 22.96 -16.93 6.90
N SER A 2 23.64 -15.78 6.93
CA SER A 2 23.43 -14.71 5.94
C SER A 2 24.03 -15.19 4.63
N THR A 3 23.18 -15.65 3.70
CA THR A 3 23.59 -15.72 2.30
C THR A 3 23.74 -14.28 1.83
N SER A 4 24.99 -13.81 1.77
CA SER A 4 25.34 -12.59 1.04
C SER A 4 24.72 -12.72 -0.35
N LEU A 5 23.70 -11.91 -0.60
CA LEU A 5 23.09 -11.85 -1.91
C LEU A 5 24.14 -11.29 -2.88
N GLY A 6 24.34 -11.93 -4.04
CA GLY A 6 25.35 -11.48 -5.02
C GLY A 6 25.08 -10.05 -5.50
N GLU A 7 26.06 -9.38 -6.11
CA GLU A 7 25.82 -8.05 -6.66
C GLU A 7 24.84 -8.11 -7.85
N LEU A 8 24.00 -7.08 -7.98
CA LEU A 8 23.20 -6.91 -9.20
C LEU A 8 24.12 -6.46 -10.33
N SER A 9 23.94 -7.02 -11.54
CA SER A 9 24.60 -6.48 -12.74
C SER A 9 24.24 -5.00 -12.94
N ALA A 10 25.02 -4.24 -13.71
CA ALA A 10 24.74 -2.82 -13.98
C ALA A 10 23.32 -2.56 -14.50
N SER A 11 22.83 -3.40 -15.42
CA SER A 11 21.46 -3.35 -15.98
C SER A 11 20.74 -4.69 -15.77
N PRO A 12 20.28 -5.00 -14.54
CA PRO A 12 19.62 -6.28 -14.25
C PRO A 12 18.35 -6.49 -15.07
N ALA A 13 18.01 -7.74 -15.37
CA ALA A 13 16.70 -8.01 -15.93
C ALA A 13 15.60 -7.68 -14.90
N ILE A 14 14.49 -7.10 -15.34
CA ILE A 14 13.35 -6.75 -14.47
C ILE A 14 12.10 -7.50 -14.92
N SER A 15 11.35 -8.06 -13.97
CA SER A 15 9.95 -8.48 -14.20
C SER A 15 9.03 -7.55 -13.43
N VAL A 16 8.27 -6.74 -14.16
CA VAL A 16 7.21 -5.91 -13.58
C VAL A 16 5.97 -6.79 -13.43
N ILE A 17 5.49 -7.01 -12.22
CA ILE A 17 4.36 -7.90 -11.94
C ILE A 17 3.13 -7.11 -11.51
N LEU A 18 1.98 -7.48 -12.06
CA LEU A 18 0.70 -6.83 -11.77
C LEU A 18 -0.37 -7.87 -11.45
N PRO A 19 -0.95 -7.87 -10.23
CA PRO A 19 -2.19 -8.58 -9.97
C PRO A 19 -3.35 -7.74 -10.53
N VAL A 20 -4.18 -8.34 -11.38
CA VAL A 20 -5.19 -7.63 -12.16
C VAL A 20 -6.57 -8.28 -11.95
N LEU A 21 -7.57 -7.50 -11.54
CA LEU A 21 -8.95 -7.94 -11.36
C LEU A 21 -9.92 -6.76 -11.51
N ASN A 22 -10.77 -6.78 -12.53
CA ASN A 22 -11.73 -5.70 -12.83
C ASN A 22 -11.06 -4.31 -12.96
N GLU A 23 -10.07 -4.22 -13.83
CA GLU A 23 -9.25 -3.02 -14.08
C GLU A 23 -9.47 -2.45 -15.50
N GLU A 24 -10.60 -2.73 -16.15
CA GLU A 24 -10.93 -2.20 -17.48
C GLU A 24 -10.65 -0.69 -17.62
N PRO A 25 -11.01 0.18 -16.64
CA PRO A 25 -10.81 1.61 -16.79
C PRO A 25 -9.35 2.08 -16.79
N HIS A 26 -8.40 1.26 -16.32
CA HIS A 26 -7.04 1.72 -16.00
C HIS A 26 -5.92 0.82 -16.51
N LEU A 27 -6.21 -0.42 -16.91
CA LEU A 27 -5.20 -1.41 -17.25
C LEU A 27 -4.33 -0.97 -18.43
N GLU A 28 -4.95 -0.54 -19.54
CA GLU A 28 -4.20 -0.16 -20.75
C GLU A 28 -3.24 1.00 -20.48
N GLU A 29 -3.73 2.06 -19.84
CA GLU A 29 -2.92 3.23 -19.48
C GLU A 29 -1.75 2.84 -18.55
N SER A 30 -2.01 1.99 -17.56
CA SER A 30 -0.99 1.55 -16.59
C SER A 30 0.09 0.70 -17.26
N VAL A 31 -0.29 -0.23 -18.14
CA VAL A 31 0.68 -1.08 -18.87
C VAL A 31 1.48 -0.26 -19.86
N LEU A 32 0.87 0.67 -20.60
CA LEU A 32 1.58 1.55 -21.53
C LEU A 32 2.62 2.43 -20.80
N ALA A 33 2.30 2.94 -19.61
CA ALA A 33 3.25 3.71 -18.79
C ALA A 33 4.46 2.87 -18.32
N ILE A 34 4.26 1.57 -18.11
CA ILE A 34 5.35 0.62 -17.80
C ILE A 34 6.18 0.32 -19.06
N LEU A 35 5.53 0.14 -20.21
CA LEU A 35 6.22 -0.16 -21.47
C LEU A 35 7.06 1.02 -21.98
N SER A 36 6.73 2.24 -21.57
CA SER A 36 7.42 3.50 -21.92
C SER A 36 8.51 3.94 -20.93
N GLN A 37 8.96 3.05 -20.03
CA GLN A 37 10.02 3.37 -19.06
C GLN A 37 11.36 3.59 -19.76
N ASP A 38 12.18 4.48 -19.23
CA ASP A 38 13.53 4.84 -19.74
C ASP A 38 14.62 3.80 -19.42
N TYR A 39 14.21 2.59 -19.05
CA TYR A 39 15.12 1.54 -18.63
C TYR A 39 15.76 0.85 -19.83
N HIS A 40 17.09 0.95 -19.91
CA HIS A 40 17.88 0.42 -21.03
C HIS A 40 18.19 -1.08 -20.91
N GLY A 41 17.95 -1.68 -19.75
CA GLY A 41 18.05 -3.13 -19.55
C GLY A 41 16.82 -3.88 -20.07
N ARG A 42 16.89 -5.21 -20.07
CA ARG A 42 15.73 -6.04 -20.45
C ARG A 42 14.68 -6.01 -19.35
N PHE A 43 13.42 -5.84 -19.72
CA PHE A 43 12.31 -6.06 -18.80
C PHE A 43 11.11 -6.72 -19.48
N GLU A 44 10.30 -7.38 -18.66
CA GLU A 44 9.02 -7.98 -19.02
C GLU A 44 7.92 -7.46 -18.09
N VAL A 45 6.67 -7.55 -18.54
CA VAL A 45 5.48 -7.17 -17.78
C VAL A 45 4.58 -8.39 -17.65
N ILE A 46 4.35 -8.87 -16.43
CA ILE A 46 3.59 -10.09 -16.17
C ILE A 46 2.27 -9.72 -15.49
N LEU A 47 1.16 -9.93 -16.21
CA LEU A 47 -0.19 -9.67 -15.72
C LEU A 47 -0.79 -10.97 -15.16
N ALA A 48 -1.02 -11.01 -13.84
CA ALA A 48 -1.71 -12.09 -13.17
C ALA A 48 -3.22 -11.84 -13.15
N LEU A 49 -3.93 -12.43 -14.10
CA LEU A 49 -5.33 -12.16 -14.39
C LEU A 49 -6.26 -12.94 -13.46
N GLY A 50 -6.98 -12.22 -12.60
CA GLY A 50 -8.09 -12.73 -11.82
C GLY A 50 -9.35 -13.00 -12.65
N PRO A 51 -10.41 -13.59 -12.05
CA PRO A 51 -11.70 -13.81 -12.69
C PRO A 51 -12.48 -12.49 -12.85
N SER A 52 -12.01 -11.64 -13.76
CA SER A 52 -12.64 -10.34 -14.08
C SER A 52 -14.00 -10.55 -14.76
N GLN A 53 -14.95 -9.65 -14.48
CA GLN A 53 -16.30 -9.63 -15.05
C GLN A 53 -16.50 -8.52 -16.08
N ASP A 54 -15.48 -7.69 -16.27
CA ASP A 54 -15.42 -6.58 -17.23
C ASP A 54 -14.45 -6.94 -18.38
N ARG A 55 -14.12 -5.97 -19.24
CA ARG A 55 -13.27 -6.21 -20.43
C ARG A 55 -11.77 -6.28 -20.12
N THR A 56 -11.38 -6.41 -18.84
CA THR A 56 -9.98 -6.49 -18.41
C THR A 56 -9.19 -7.57 -19.15
N ASN A 57 -9.76 -8.76 -19.33
CA ASN A 57 -9.06 -9.88 -19.97
C ASN A 57 -8.88 -9.67 -21.49
N GLU A 58 -9.84 -9.00 -22.15
CA GLU A 58 -9.74 -8.61 -23.55
C GLU A 58 -8.61 -7.61 -23.75
N ILE A 59 -8.56 -6.58 -22.89
CA ILE A 59 -7.51 -5.55 -22.91
C ILE A 59 -6.13 -6.18 -22.68
N ALA A 60 -6.00 -7.05 -21.67
CA ALA A 60 -4.76 -7.76 -21.39
C ALA A 60 -4.28 -8.61 -22.58
N SER A 61 -5.20 -9.33 -23.24
CA SER A 61 -4.88 -10.13 -24.42
C SER A 61 -4.43 -9.27 -25.61
N SER A 62 -5.11 -8.13 -25.83
CA SER A 62 -4.72 -7.16 -26.85
C SER A 62 -3.33 -6.55 -26.58
N LEU A 63 -3.00 -6.24 -25.33
CA LEU A 63 -1.67 -5.75 -24.95
C LEU A 63 -0.58 -6.80 -25.19
N ALA A 64 -0.82 -8.06 -24.80
CA ALA A 64 0.11 -9.17 -25.02
C ALA A 64 0.33 -9.47 -26.51
N ALA A 65 -0.69 -9.29 -27.35
CA ALA A 65 -0.56 -9.44 -28.80
C ALA A 65 0.24 -8.30 -29.45
N ARG A 66 0.19 -7.08 -28.88
CA ARG A 66 0.87 -5.88 -29.40
C ARG A 66 2.33 -5.76 -28.96
N ASP A 67 2.69 -6.26 -27.78
CA ASP A 67 4.05 -6.16 -27.24
C ASP A 67 4.49 -7.48 -26.57
N HIS A 68 5.53 -8.10 -27.14
CA HIS A 68 6.09 -9.38 -26.68
C HIS A 68 6.65 -9.35 -25.24
N ARG A 69 6.87 -8.17 -24.67
CA ARG A 69 7.27 -8.02 -23.26
C ARG A 69 6.11 -8.30 -22.31
N VAL A 70 4.87 -8.19 -22.76
CA VAL A 70 3.67 -8.42 -21.94
C VAL A 70 3.32 -9.92 -21.95
N LYS A 71 3.29 -10.51 -20.76
CA LYS A 71 2.97 -11.92 -20.51
C LYS A 71 1.77 -12.03 -19.59
N LEU A 72 0.95 -13.06 -19.81
CA LEU A 72 -0.26 -13.30 -19.04
C LEU A 72 -0.11 -14.58 -18.23
N VAL A 73 -0.49 -14.54 -16.95
CA VAL A 73 -0.62 -15.71 -16.09
C VAL A 73 -2.02 -15.75 -15.48
N THR A 74 -2.62 -16.92 -15.39
CA THR A 74 -3.98 -17.07 -14.86
C THR A 74 -3.93 -17.13 -13.33
N ASN A 75 -4.73 -16.30 -12.65
CA ASN A 75 -4.94 -16.32 -11.21
C ASN A 75 -6.41 -16.69 -10.89
N PRO A 76 -6.75 -17.98 -10.81
CA PRO A 76 -8.15 -18.40 -10.62
C PRO A 76 -8.73 -17.97 -9.26
N THR A 77 -7.89 -17.68 -8.27
CA THR A 77 -8.34 -17.29 -6.93
C THR A 77 -8.86 -15.84 -6.87
N GLY A 78 -8.44 -14.99 -7.81
CA GLY A 78 -8.65 -13.54 -7.76
C GLY A 78 -7.95 -12.83 -6.60
N LYS A 79 -7.18 -13.53 -5.76
CA LYS A 79 -6.46 -12.93 -4.63
C LYS A 79 -5.14 -12.32 -5.08
N THR A 80 -4.82 -11.14 -4.56
CA THR A 80 -3.60 -10.39 -4.90
C THR A 80 -2.33 -11.18 -4.63
N ALA A 81 -2.17 -11.75 -3.42
CA ALA A 81 -0.96 -12.49 -3.05
C ALA A 81 -0.71 -13.73 -3.93
N ALA A 82 -1.77 -14.50 -4.23
CA ALA A 82 -1.68 -15.65 -5.13
C ALA A 82 -1.28 -15.22 -6.56
N GLY A 83 -1.89 -14.14 -7.08
CA GLY A 83 -1.53 -13.58 -8.38
C GLY A 83 -0.07 -13.12 -8.44
N LEU A 84 0.40 -12.44 -7.39
CA LEU A 84 1.81 -12.03 -7.29
C LEU A 84 2.76 -13.23 -7.28
N ASN A 85 2.45 -14.29 -6.51
CA ASN A 85 3.25 -15.51 -6.47
C ASN A 85 3.29 -16.21 -7.83
N LEU A 86 2.16 -16.32 -8.53
CA LEU A 86 2.09 -16.89 -9.88
C LEU A 86 2.94 -16.09 -10.87
N ALA A 87 2.89 -14.75 -10.80
CA ALA A 87 3.73 -13.89 -11.62
C ALA A 87 5.23 -14.08 -11.28
N ILE A 88 5.61 -14.11 -10.01
CA ILE A 88 6.98 -14.37 -9.56
C ILE A 88 7.47 -15.75 -10.03
N ALA A 89 6.64 -16.78 -9.93
CA ALA A 89 7.01 -18.13 -10.38
C ALA A 89 7.28 -18.18 -11.89
N SER A 90 6.52 -17.42 -12.68
CA SER A 90 6.73 -17.32 -14.14
C SER A 90 7.90 -16.42 -14.54
N SER A 91 8.34 -15.52 -13.64
CA SER A 91 9.45 -14.60 -13.87
C SER A 91 10.82 -15.28 -13.77
N LYS A 92 11.78 -14.78 -14.56
CA LYS A 92 13.19 -15.22 -14.51
C LYS A 92 14.19 -14.09 -14.24
N SER A 93 13.70 -12.87 -14.05
CA SER A 93 14.51 -11.67 -13.87
C SER A 93 15.12 -11.57 -12.48
N SER A 94 16.27 -10.90 -12.32
CA SER A 94 16.91 -10.74 -11.02
C SER A 94 16.17 -9.77 -10.10
N VAL A 95 15.40 -8.84 -10.67
CA VAL A 95 14.57 -7.87 -9.94
C VAL A 95 13.10 -8.05 -10.26
N ILE A 96 12.27 -7.96 -9.23
CA ILE A 96 10.80 -7.94 -9.33
C ILE A 96 10.32 -6.54 -8.97
N VAL A 97 9.57 -5.89 -9.84
CA VAL A 97 8.92 -4.62 -9.54
C VAL A 97 7.42 -4.86 -9.44
N ARG A 98 6.82 -4.62 -8.27
CA ARG A 98 5.38 -4.74 -8.11
C ARG A 98 4.70 -3.43 -8.51
N VAL A 99 3.72 -3.51 -9.40
CA VAL A 99 2.81 -2.41 -9.74
C VAL A 99 1.37 -2.92 -9.61
N ASP A 100 0.42 -2.08 -9.22
CA ASP A 100 -1.00 -2.44 -9.20
C ASP A 100 -1.67 -2.02 -10.54
N GLY A 101 -2.73 -2.72 -10.99
CA GLY A 101 -3.36 -2.53 -12.31
C GLY A 101 -3.94 -1.14 -12.61
N HIS A 102 -3.99 -0.26 -11.62
CA HIS A 102 -4.46 1.13 -11.70
C HIS A 102 -3.41 2.16 -11.28
N ALA A 103 -2.16 1.73 -11.04
CA ALA A 103 -1.08 2.59 -10.62
C ALA A 103 -0.37 3.21 -11.82
N LYS A 104 0.03 4.48 -11.68
CA LYS A 104 0.92 5.15 -12.63
C LYS A 104 2.28 5.38 -12.02
N ILE A 105 3.31 5.09 -12.79
CA ILE A 105 4.71 5.29 -12.43
C ILE A 105 5.34 6.34 -13.36
N PRO A 106 6.22 7.24 -12.86
CA PRO A 106 7.02 8.13 -13.69
C PRO A 106 7.89 7.37 -14.69
N SER A 107 8.29 8.00 -15.80
CA SER A 107 9.08 7.36 -16.87
C SER A 107 10.43 6.80 -16.42
N ASN A 108 11.01 7.37 -15.36
CA ASN A 108 12.30 6.98 -14.79
C ASN A 108 12.18 6.05 -13.57
N TYR A 109 11.01 5.48 -13.31
CA TYR A 109 10.79 4.71 -12.08
C TYR A 109 11.64 3.43 -12.03
N LEU A 110 11.72 2.69 -13.14
CA LEU A 110 12.51 1.45 -13.19
C LEU A 110 14.01 1.71 -13.06
N SER A 111 14.56 2.68 -13.79
CA SER A 111 15.98 3.04 -13.73
C SER A 111 16.37 3.51 -12.33
N LEU A 112 15.57 4.39 -11.74
CA LEU A 112 15.78 4.88 -10.37
C LEU A 112 15.67 3.79 -9.32
N ALA A 113 14.74 2.84 -9.46
CA ALA A 113 14.62 1.72 -8.53
C ALA A 113 15.88 0.82 -8.55
N ILE A 114 16.47 0.60 -9.72
CA ILE A 114 17.71 -0.15 -9.86
C ILE A 114 18.89 0.61 -9.26
N GLU A 115 19.02 1.91 -9.54
CA GLU A 115 20.04 2.78 -8.95
C GLU A 115 20.03 2.65 -7.42
N ILE A 116 18.87 2.82 -6.78
CA ILE A 116 18.74 2.76 -5.33
C ILE A 116 19.05 1.36 -4.78
N LEU A 117 18.60 0.28 -5.47
CA LEU A 117 18.92 -1.09 -5.06
C LEU A 117 20.44 -1.35 -5.07
N GLN A 118 21.15 -0.84 -6.07
CA GLN A 118 22.60 -0.97 -6.19
C GLN A 118 23.34 -0.13 -5.16
N GLU A 119 22.96 1.13 -4.98
CA GLU A 119 23.60 2.07 -4.04
C GLU A 119 23.46 1.62 -2.57
N THR A 120 22.29 1.10 -2.21
CA THR A 120 21.95 0.80 -0.81
C THR A 120 22.19 -0.66 -0.43
N GLY A 121 22.28 -1.56 -1.41
CA GLY A 121 22.28 -3.01 -1.18
C GLY A 121 20.99 -3.56 -0.57
N ALA A 122 19.92 -2.75 -0.53
CA ALA A 122 18.64 -3.16 0.03
C ALA A 122 18.01 -4.33 -0.76
N VAL A 123 17.18 -5.12 -0.09
CA VAL A 123 16.47 -6.23 -0.75
C VAL A 123 15.11 -5.79 -1.30
N ASN A 124 14.60 -4.66 -0.84
CA ASN A 124 13.41 -4.02 -1.37
C ASN A 124 13.56 -2.49 -1.23
N VAL A 125 13.25 -1.77 -2.31
CA VAL A 125 13.19 -0.30 -2.30
C VAL A 125 11.80 0.15 -2.69
N GLY A 126 11.36 1.28 -2.14
CA GLY A 126 10.09 1.88 -2.54
C GLY A 126 10.01 3.34 -2.15
N GLY A 127 8.93 3.98 -2.58
CA GLY A 127 8.82 5.43 -2.55
C GLY A 127 7.52 5.94 -1.96
N VAL A 128 7.20 7.17 -2.34
CA VAL A 128 5.99 7.86 -1.94
C VAL A 128 4.79 7.28 -2.69
N MET A 129 3.78 6.84 -1.93
CA MET A 129 2.43 6.63 -2.43
C MET A 129 1.80 8.01 -2.67
N ALA A 130 1.98 8.54 -3.87
CA ALA A 130 1.54 9.87 -4.26
C ALA A 130 0.02 9.89 -4.44
N ALA A 131 -0.70 10.08 -3.33
CA ALA A 131 -2.15 10.13 -3.34
C ALA A 131 -2.64 11.38 -4.12
N GLU A 132 -3.40 11.14 -5.18
CA GLU A 132 -3.93 12.16 -6.08
C GLU A 132 -5.40 11.89 -6.41
N GLY A 133 -6.25 12.87 -6.08
CA GLY A 133 -7.70 12.79 -6.29
C GLY A 133 -8.19 13.66 -7.44
N ILE A 134 -9.25 13.22 -8.12
CA ILE A 134 -9.87 13.95 -9.22
C ILE A 134 -10.98 14.87 -8.68
N SER A 135 -11.93 14.29 -7.93
CA SER A 135 -13.02 15.01 -7.30
C SER A 135 -12.57 15.80 -6.07
N LYS A 136 -13.39 16.78 -5.63
CA LYS A 136 -13.15 17.53 -4.39
C LYS A 136 -12.99 16.62 -3.17
N PHE A 137 -13.82 15.57 -3.09
CA PHE A 137 -13.76 14.59 -2.01
C PHE A 137 -12.45 13.79 -2.06
N GLU A 138 -12.06 13.25 -3.23
CA GLU A 138 -10.82 12.49 -3.35
C GLU A 138 -9.59 13.34 -3.07
N LYS A 139 -9.59 14.62 -3.45
CA LYS A 139 -8.51 15.56 -3.12
C LYS A 139 -8.37 15.73 -1.59
N ALA A 140 -9.48 15.84 -0.87
CA ALA A 140 -9.49 15.86 0.59
C ALA A 140 -8.98 14.53 1.19
N VAL A 141 -9.38 13.38 0.65
CA VAL A 141 -8.86 12.07 1.10
C VAL A 141 -7.36 11.97 0.83
N ALA A 142 -6.88 12.36 -0.35
CA ALA A 142 -5.46 12.42 -0.67
C ALA A 142 -4.67 13.33 0.27
N ARG A 143 -5.28 14.40 0.78
CA ARG A 143 -4.67 15.28 1.78
C ARG A 143 -4.52 14.57 3.12
N ALA A 144 -5.59 13.95 3.61
CA ALA A 144 -5.56 13.19 4.86
C ALA A 144 -4.56 12.02 4.79
N MET A 145 -4.50 11.31 3.66
CA MET A 145 -3.56 10.21 3.42
C MET A 145 -2.10 10.63 3.32
N ARG A 146 -1.81 11.91 3.08
CA ARG A 146 -0.44 12.45 3.04
C ARG A 146 -0.05 13.18 4.32
N SER A 147 -0.91 13.16 5.33
CA SER A 147 -0.68 13.83 6.61
C SER A 147 -0.47 12.80 7.74
N PRO A 148 0.51 13.02 8.64
CA PRO A 148 0.63 12.24 9.86
C PRO A 148 -0.66 12.26 10.71
N LEU A 149 -1.46 13.32 10.60
CA LEU A 149 -2.71 13.49 11.33
C LEU A 149 -3.85 12.58 10.83
N GLY A 150 -3.74 12.04 9.61
CA GLY A 150 -4.74 11.13 9.04
C GLY A 150 -4.33 9.67 9.05
N VAL A 151 -3.05 9.35 8.83
CA VAL A 151 -2.58 7.95 8.65
C VAL A 151 -1.36 7.58 9.51
N GLY A 152 -0.89 8.50 10.36
CA GLY A 152 0.38 8.36 11.06
C GLY A 152 1.60 8.63 10.19
N ALA A 153 2.79 8.61 10.79
CA ALA A 153 4.03 9.10 10.19
C ALA A 153 4.79 8.05 9.34
N SER A 154 4.10 7.20 8.59
CA SER A 154 4.80 6.27 7.68
C SER A 154 5.34 7.04 6.46
N ARG A 155 6.65 6.95 6.20
CA ARG A 155 7.35 7.75 5.17
C ARG A 155 6.76 7.62 3.77
N PHE A 156 6.29 6.44 3.38
CA PHE A 156 5.63 6.25 2.08
C PHE A 156 4.31 7.04 1.94
N HIS A 157 3.71 7.53 3.04
CA HIS A 157 2.56 8.43 2.99
C HIS A 157 2.96 9.90 3.12
N THR A 158 3.87 10.21 4.05
CA THR A 158 4.15 11.60 4.46
C THR A 158 5.40 12.19 3.83
N GLY A 159 6.15 11.40 3.07
CA GLY A 159 7.48 11.75 2.60
C GLY A 159 8.52 11.74 3.73
N GLY A 160 9.66 12.39 3.48
CA GLY A 160 10.78 12.48 4.42
C GLY A 160 12.10 12.20 3.72
N SER A 161 13.17 12.05 4.51
CA SER A 161 14.49 11.67 3.98
C SER A 161 14.50 10.21 3.53
N ALA A 162 15.39 9.89 2.59
CA ALA A 162 15.72 8.52 2.27
C ALA A 162 16.25 7.77 3.52
N GLY A 163 16.13 6.45 3.54
CA GLY A 163 16.68 5.61 4.60
C GLY A 163 15.93 4.30 4.80
N GLU A 164 16.49 3.43 5.65
CA GLU A 164 15.88 2.17 6.02
C GLU A 164 14.57 2.37 6.80
N VAL A 165 13.58 1.52 6.51
CA VAL A 165 12.22 1.58 7.08
C VAL A 165 11.67 0.17 7.32
N ASP A 166 10.58 0.07 8.11
CA ASP A 166 9.92 -1.23 8.34
C ASP A 166 9.22 -1.80 7.09
N THR A 167 8.79 -0.92 6.19
CA THR A 167 8.03 -1.26 4.99
C THR A 167 8.00 -0.09 4.01
N VAL A 168 7.76 -0.39 2.74
CA VAL A 168 7.47 0.59 1.69
C VAL A 168 6.11 0.29 1.02
N TYR A 169 5.63 1.20 0.19
CA TYR A 169 4.45 1.00 -0.66
C TYR A 169 4.88 0.29 -1.95
N LEU A 170 4.23 -0.84 -2.26
CA LEU A 170 4.64 -1.76 -3.33
C LEU A 170 6.11 -2.15 -3.16
N GLY A 171 6.91 -2.02 -4.22
CA GLY A 171 8.36 -2.09 -4.11
C GLY A 171 9.04 -2.65 -5.36
N ALA A 172 10.34 -2.41 -5.43
CA ALA A 172 11.27 -3.09 -6.32
C ALA A 172 12.18 -3.98 -5.48
N PHE A 173 12.09 -5.27 -5.71
CA PHE A 173 12.64 -6.30 -4.86
C PHE A 173 13.75 -7.07 -5.58
N ARG A 174 14.75 -7.50 -4.83
CA ARG A 174 15.63 -8.58 -5.27
C ARG A 174 14.84 -9.89 -5.30
N ARG A 175 14.74 -10.53 -6.46
CA ARG A 175 13.93 -11.76 -6.64
C ARG A 175 14.36 -12.86 -5.69
N GLU A 176 15.67 -13.06 -5.53
CA GLU A 176 16.24 -14.06 -4.62
C GLU A 176 15.77 -13.87 -3.17
N ALA A 177 15.65 -12.63 -2.71
CA ALA A 177 15.18 -12.33 -1.36
C ALA A 177 13.69 -12.66 -1.18
N ILE A 178 12.84 -12.40 -2.20
CA ILE A 178 11.44 -12.83 -2.19
C ILE A 178 11.34 -14.36 -2.12
N ILE A 179 12.13 -15.07 -2.92
CA ILE A 179 12.13 -16.54 -2.95
C ILE A 179 12.60 -17.11 -1.63
N ALA A 180 13.70 -16.59 -1.07
CA ALA A 180 14.20 -17.00 0.23
C ALA A 180 13.22 -16.72 1.38
N ALA A 181 12.38 -15.68 1.25
CA ALA A 181 11.29 -15.43 2.19
C ALA A 181 10.11 -16.41 2.02
N GLY A 182 9.96 -17.06 0.86
CA GLY A 182 8.84 -17.95 0.53
C GLY A 182 7.68 -17.25 -0.21
N GLY A 183 7.94 -16.13 -0.89
CA GLY A 183 6.91 -15.39 -1.63
C GLY A 183 5.93 -14.61 -0.74
N PHE A 184 4.84 -14.13 -1.32
CA PHE A 184 3.74 -13.49 -0.56
C PHE A 184 2.91 -14.56 0.16
N ASP A 185 2.57 -14.31 1.42
CA ASP A 185 1.68 -15.22 2.15
C ASP A 185 0.23 -15.04 1.68
N GLU A 186 -0.29 -16.05 0.99
CA GLU A 186 -1.62 -16.03 0.34
C GLU A 186 -2.81 -15.95 1.30
N ARG A 187 -2.54 -16.17 2.60
CA ARG A 187 -3.55 -15.96 3.64
C ARG A 187 -3.90 -14.47 3.75
N TYR A 188 -2.94 -13.57 3.51
CA TYR A 188 -3.14 -12.13 3.65
C TYR A 188 -3.90 -11.52 2.47
N THR A 189 -5.12 -11.04 2.72
CA THR A 189 -5.88 -10.25 1.74
C THR A 189 -5.53 -8.77 1.78
N ARG A 190 -5.02 -8.28 2.92
CA ARG A 190 -4.40 -6.95 3.07
C ARG A 190 -3.16 -7.10 3.93
N ALA A 191 -2.29 -6.09 3.87
CA ALA A 191 -1.02 -6.04 4.60
C ALA A 191 0.00 -7.13 4.16
N GLN A 192 -0.22 -7.78 3.03
CA GLN A 192 0.69 -8.77 2.45
C GLN A 192 2.08 -8.19 2.15
N ASP A 193 2.16 -6.91 1.74
CA ASP A 193 3.44 -6.22 1.52
C ASP A 193 4.21 -6.01 2.82
N TRP A 194 3.49 -5.54 3.85
CA TRP A 194 4.07 -5.31 5.17
C TRP A 194 4.58 -6.62 5.75
N GLU A 195 3.80 -7.70 5.61
CA GLU A 195 4.14 -9.04 6.09
C GLU A 195 5.37 -9.61 5.36
N LEU A 196 5.44 -9.49 4.04
CA LEU A 196 6.63 -9.87 3.29
C LEU A 196 7.85 -9.05 3.72
N ASN A 197 7.73 -7.73 3.86
CA ASN A 197 8.82 -6.86 4.34
C ASN A 197 9.28 -7.22 5.76
N TYR A 198 8.37 -7.71 6.62
CA TYR A 198 8.76 -8.25 7.92
C TYR A 198 9.64 -9.50 7.76
N ARG A 199 9.24 -10.49 6.96
CA ARG A 199 10.05 -11.70 6.70
C ARG A 199 11.38 -11.39 6.01
N LEU A 200 11.41 -10.45 5.07
CA LEU A 200 12.64 -9.98 4.42
C LEU A 200 13.64 -9.42 5.45
N ARG A 201 13.16 -8.64 6.42
CA ARG A 201 13.99 -8.13 7.52
C ARG A 201 14.42 -9.21 8.50
N GLN A 202 13.55 -10.18 8.81
CA GLN A 202 13.94 -11.34 9.63
C GLN A 202 15.04 -12.18 8.96
N ASN A 203 15.09 -12.18 7.62
CA ASN A 203 16.16 -12.79 6.85
C ASN A 203 17.42 -11.89 6.72
N GLY A 204 17.49 -10.76 7.44
CA GLY A 204 18.62 -9.84 7.42
C GLY A 204 18.64 -8.84 6.26
N GLY A 205 17.57 -8.77 5.46
CA GLY A 205 17.48 -7.83 4.35
C GLY A 205 17.00 -6.44 4.78
N ALA A 206 17.63 -5.39 4.25
CA ALA A 206 17.19 -4.01 4.45
C ALA A 206 16.03 -3.62 3.52
N ILE A 207 15.07 -2.86 4.03
CA ILE A 207 13.97 -2.27 3.26
C ILE A 207 14.18 -0.77 3.23
N TYR A 208 14.29 -0.18 2.04
CA TYR A 208 14.74 1.20 1.90
C TYR A 208 13.68 2.09 1.26
N PHE A 209 13.42 3.22 1.90
CA PHE A 209 12.56 4.27 1.36
C PHE A 209 13.43 5.33 0.67
N ASP A 210 13.05 5.73 -0.53
CA ASP A 210 13.62 6.90 -1.21
C ASP A 210 12.49 7.81 -1.72
N PRO A 211 12.46 9.11 -1.34
CA PRO A 211 11.41 10.02 -1.75
C PRO A 211 11.46 10.37 -3.24
N ARG A 212 12.52 10.03 -3.99
CA ARG A 212 12.57 10.22 -5.45
C ARG A 212 11.63 9.24 -6.17
N LEU A 213 11.40 8.05 -5.61
CA LEU A 213 10.44 7.08 -6.15
C LEU A 213 9.01 7.54 -5.82
N HIS A 214 8.13 7.52 -6.82
CA HIS A 214 6.74 7.91 -6.67
C HIS A 214 5.83 6.94 -7.42
N VAL A 215 4.71 6.59 -6.80
CA VAL A 215 3.63 5.83 -7.44
C VAL A 215 2.32 6.56 -7.21
N THR A 216 1.65 6.98 -8.28
CA THR A 216 0.35 7.64 -8.17
C THR A 216 -0.67 6.68 -7.62
N TYR A 217 -1.37 7.10 -6.57
CA TYR A 217 -2.45 6.34 -5.95
C TYR A 217 -3.75 7.14 -5.99
N ARG A 218 -4.83 6.51 -6.43
CA ARG A 218 -6.16 7.13 -6.48
C ARG A 218 -6.94 6.85 -5.18
N PRO A 219 -7.32 7.88 -4.42
CA PRO A 219 -8.15 7.72 -3.23
C PRO A 219 -9.54 7.14 -3.51
N ARG A 220 -10.24 6.75 -2.45
CA ARG A 220 -11.62 6.27 -2.57
C ARG A 220 -12.58 7.45 -2.84
N PRO A 221 -13.59 7.26 -3.71
CA PRO A 221 -14.43 8.36 -4.17
C PRO A 221 -15.54 8.76 -3.20
N ASN A 222 -15.76 8.02 -2.11
CA ASN A 222 -16.77 8.33 -1.10
C ASN A 222 -16.43 7.72 0.27
N LEU A 223 -17.12 8.20 1.30
CA LEU A 223 -16.94 7.78 2.70
C LEU A 223 -17.18 6.28 2.92
N VAL A 224 -18.17 5.67 2.24
CA VAL A 224 -18.48 4.24 2.42
C VAL A 224 -17.32 3.37 1.93
N LYS A 225 -16.80 3.65 0.74
CA LYS A 225 -15.64 2.94 0.18
C LYS A 225 -14.37 3.21 1.02
N LEU A 226 -14.21 4.42 1.55
CA LEU A 226 -13.10 4.77 2.44
C LEU A 226 -13.18 4.02 3.78
N ALA A 227 -14.34 4.02 4.44
CA ALA A 227 -14.59 3.30 5.68
C ALA A 227 -14.31 1.81 5.51
N LYS A 228 -14.84 1.20 4.43
CA LYS A 228 -14.56 -0.21 4.09
C LYS A 228 -13.07 -0.48 3.94
N GLN A 229 -12.33 0.42 3.29
CA GLN A 229 -10.87 0.29 3.13
C GLN A 229 -10.15 0.32 4.49
N TYR A 230 -10.39 1.35 5.30
CA TYR A 230 -9.70 1.51 6.59
C TYR A 230 -10.10 0.41 7.60
N PHE A 231 -11.35 -0.03 7.58
CA PHE A 231 -11.80 -1.20 8.33
C PHE A 231 -11.00 -2.45 7.97
N GLN A 232 -10.82 -2.73 6.68
CA GLN A 232 -10.00 -3.87 6.24
C GLN A 232 -8.54 -3.70 6.66
N TYR A 233 -7.99 -2.50 6.58
CA TYR A 233 -6.61 -2.26 7.01
C TYR A 233 -6.41 -2.52 8.50
N GLY A 234 -7.29 -2.01 9.35
CA GLY A 234 -7.28 -2.30 10.78
C GLY A 234 -7.43 -3.80 11.07
N LYS A 235 -8.37 -4.47 10.38
CA LYS A 235 -8.64 -5.90 10.55
C LYS A 235 -7.41 -6.77 10.27
N TRP A 236 -6.73 -6.50 9.16
CA TRP A 236 -5.54 -7.23 8.75
C TRP A 236 -4.28 -6.81 9.53
N ARG A 237 -4.19 -5.56 9.98
CA ARG A 237 -3.13 -5.17 10.93
C ARG A 237 -3.22 -5.98 12.22
N ARG A 238 -4.43 -6.24 12.71
CA ARG A 238 -4.61 -7.12 13.87
C ARG A 238 -4.16 -8.55 13.58
N VAL A 239 -4.44 -9.09 12.38
CA VAL A 239 -3.92 -10.41 11.95
C VAL A 239 -2.39 -10.43 12.03
N VAL A 240 -1.73 -9.45 11.39
CA VAL A 240 -0.26 -9.34 11.42
C VAL A 240 0.26 -9.31 12.85
N SER A 241 -0.33 -8.49 13.73
CA SER A 241 0.13 -8.41 15.12
C SER A 241 -0.03 -9.70 15.93
N ARG A 242 -0.95 -10.59 15.53
CA ARG A 242 -1.10 -11.92 16.15
C ARG A 242 -0.12 -12.94 15.57
N SER A 243 0.14 -12.84 14.27
CA SER A 243 1.04 -13.75 13.55
C SER A 243 2.51 -13.47 13.85
N HIS A 244 2.85 -12.20 14.08
CA HIS A 244 4.23 -11.72 14.24
C HIS A 244 4.36 -10.88 15.52
N SER A 245 4.87 -11.49 16.60
CA SER A 245 5.09 -10.82 17.89
C SER A 245 6.09 -9.68 17.77
N GLY A 246 5.94 -8.63 18.59
CA GLY A 246 6.83 -7.46 18.57
C GLY A 246 6.53 -6.43 17.46
N THR A 247 5.52 -6.67 16.63
CA THR A 247 5.15 -5.76 15.52
C THR A 247 4.08 -4.72 15.88
N ILE A 248 3.60 -4.72 17.13
CA ILE A 248 2.69 -3.68 17.65
C ILE A 248 3.51 -2.45 18.06
N ASN A 249 3.08 -1.29 17.59
CA ASN A 249 3.60 0.01 17.98
C ASN A 249 2.40 0.90 18.37
N LEU A 250 2.61 1.86 19.28
CA LEU A 250 1.64 2.88 19.69
C LEU A 250 0.88 3.50 18.51
N ARG A 251 1.53 3.70 17.34
CA ARG A 251 0.86 4.24 16.14
C ARG A 251 -0.32 3.39 15.66
N TYR A 252 -0.24 2.06 15.79
CA TYR A 252 -1.31 1.14 15.39
C TYR A 252 -2.41 1.02 16.45
N LEU A 253 -2.11 1.41 17.70
CA LEU A 253 -3.05 1.43 18.81
C LEU A 253 -3.78 2.77 18.94
N ALA A 254 -3.24 3.85 18.37
CA ALA A 254 -3.89 5.17 18.43
C ALA A 254 -5.33 5.17 17.86
N PRO A 255 -5.63 4.60 16.66
CA PRO A 255 -7.00 4.59 16.15
C PRO A 255 -8.01 3.77 16.99
N PRO A 256 -7.72 2.52 17.43
CA PRO A 256 -8.65 1.79 18.30
C PRO A 256 -8.81 2.44 19.68
N SER A 257 -7.75 3.02 20.26
CA SER A 257 -7.85 3.78 21.51
C SER A 257 -8.71 5.03 21.35
N ALA A 258 -8.56 5.78 20.25
CA ALA A 258 -9.41 6.94 19.96
C ALA A 258 -10.89 6.53 19.84
N LEU A 259 -11.19 5.45 19.11
CA LEU A 259 -12.56 4.95 18.97
C LEU A 259 -13.17 4.58 20.33
N VAL A 260 -12.51 3.72 21.10
CA VAL A 260 -13.03 3.24 22.39
C VAL A 260 -13.12 4.39 23.40
N GLY A 261 -12.09 5.23 23.46
CA GLY A 261 -12.05 6.40 24.35
C GLY A 261 -13.17 7.39 24.06
N THR A 262 -13.44 7.71 22.78
CA THR A 262 -14.55 8.58 22.40
C THR A 262 -15.90 7.95 22.73
N LEU A 263 -16.10 6.66 22.47
CA LEU A 263 -17.37 5.98 22.79
C LEU A 263 -17.65 5.94 24.30
N ILE A 264 -16.65 5.56 25.12
CA ILE A 264 -16.78 5.54 26.58
C ILE A 264 -17.06 6.95 27.10
N SER A 265 -16.36 7.96 26.58
CA SER A 265 -16.55 9.36 26.97
C SER A 265 -17.97 9.85 26.69
N VAL A 266 -18.51 9.58 25.50
CA VAL A 266 -19.89 9.98 25.14
C VAL A 266 -20.92 9.27 26.02
N ILE A 267 -20.81 7.95 26.20
CA ILE A 267 -21.76 7.15 27.00
C ILE A 267 -21.74 7.62 28.47
N SER A 268 -20.54 7.79 29.04
CA SER A 268 -20.41 8.19 30.45
C SER A 268 -20.80 9.65 30.67
N GLY A 269 -20.56 10.53 29.69
CA GLY A 269 -21.02 11.91 29.71
C GLY A 269 -22.54 12.03 29.76
N LEU A 270 -23.23 11.11 29.06
CA LEU A 270 -24.70 11.06 29.03
C LEU A 270 -25.30 10.44 30.29
N LEU A 271 -24.70 9.35 30.79
CA LEU A 271 -25.30 8.53 31.86
C LEU A 271 -24.84 8.88 33.27
N ILE A 272 -23.66 9.50 33.44
CA ILE A 272 -23.02 9.69 34.74
C ILE A 272 -22.78 11.16 35.04
N ASN A 273 -21.96 11.85 34.25
CA ASN A 273 -21.61 13.25 34.49
C ASN A 273 -21.10 13.94 33.22
N PRO A 274 -21.60 15.13 32.85
CA PRO A 274 -21.17 15.87 31.66
C PRO A 274 -19.65 16.14 31.56
N ILE A 275 -18.92 16.20 32.67
CA ILE A 275 -17.45 16.37 32.63
C ILE A 275 -16.74 15.24 31.86
N LEU A 276 -17.38 14.06 31.79
CA LEU A 276 -16.84 12.89 31.09
C LEU A 276 -16.93 13.01 29.55
N TYR A 277 -17.54 14.06 29.00
CA TYR A 277 -17.41 14.42 27.58
C TYR A 277 -16.01 14.93 27.21
N LEU A 278 -15.16 15.26 28.19
CA LEU A 278 -13.86 15.89 27.95
C LEU A 278 -12.99 15.13 26.92
N PRO A 279 -12.77 13.80 26.99
CA PRO A 279 -12.02 13.08 25.96
C PRO A 279 -12.63 13.17 24.55
N ALA A 280 -13.96 13.09 24.42
CA ALA A 280 -14.64 13.26 23.13
C ALA A 280 -14.47 14.68 22.58
N VAL A 281 -14.55 15.70 23.45
CA VAL A 281 -14.30 17.10 23.08
C VAL A 281 -12.86 17.32 22.64
N VAL A 282 -11.88 16.73 23.33
CA VAL A 282 -10.46 16.78 22.94
C VAL A 282 -10.25 16.16 21.57
N TYR A 283 -10.85 14.99 21.30
CA TYR A 283 -10.76 14.36 19.98
C TYR A 283 -11.44 15.20 18.89
N ALA A 284 -12.61 15.78 19.17
CA ALA A 284 -13.28 16.69 18.23
C ALA A 284 -12.42 17.94 17.94
N GLY A 285 -11.80 18.52 18.96
CA GLY A 285 -10.83 19.61 18.82
C GLY A 285 -9.63 19.22 17.95
N PHE A 286 -9.09 18.01 18.14
CA PHE A 286 -8.05 17.46 17.28
C PHE A 286 -8.50 17.34 15.82
N VAL A 287 -9.72 16.88 15.54
CA VAL A 287 -10.26 16.75 14.18
C VAL A 287 -10.44 18.13 13.52
N LEU A 288 -10.97 19.10 14.27
CA LEU A 288 -11.14 20.49 13.82
C LEU A 288 -9.79 21.11 13.46
N LEU A 289 -8.83 21.04 14.38
CA LEU A 289 -7.47 21.57 14.18
C LEU A 289 -6.76 20.85 13.03
N SER A 290 -6.82 19.52 12.97
CA SER A 290 -6.19 18.75 11.90
C SER A 290 -6.76 19.09 10.53
N SER A 291 -8.10 19.22 10.45
CA SER A 291 -8.78 19.61 9.21
C SER A 291 -8.38 21.02 8.79
N LEU A 292 -8.27 21.96 9.73
CA LEU A 292 -7.82 23.32 9.46
C LEU A 292 -6.37 23.36 8.95
N LEU A 293 -5.47 22.61 9.59
CA LEU A 293 -4.04 22.61 9.26
C LEU A 293 -3.74 22.02 7.88
N ILE A 294 -4.53 21.05 7.40
CA ILE A 294 -4.23 20.33 6.15
C ILE A 294 -5.13 20.73 4.99
N ALA A 295 -6.31 21.31 5.22
CA ALA A 295 -7.20 21.74 4.15
C ALA A 295 -6.56 22.82 3.27
N LYS A 296 -6.78 22.76 1.95
CA LYS A 296 -6.45 23.84 1.01
C LYS A 296 -7.65 24.68 0.59
N SER A 297 -8.85 24.32 1.02
CA SER A 297 -10.08 25.08 0.75
C SER A 297 -11.13 24.82 1.82
N VAL A 298 -12.14 25.69 1.89
CA VAL A 298 -13.31 25.53 2.77
C VAL A 298 -14.03 24.21 2.51
N SER A 299 -14.16 23.82 1.23
CA SER A 299 -14.79 22.54 0.85
C SER A 299 -13.96 21.33 1.31
N GLU A 300 -12.63 21.42 1.25
CA GLU A 300 -11.76 20.37 1.81
C GLU A 300 -11.88 20.29 3.33
N TYR A 301 -11.92 21.43 4.03
CA TYR A 301 -12.09 21.50 5.48
C TYR A 301 -13.32 20.71 5.94
N PHE A 302 -14.51 21.01 5.38
CA PHE A 302 -15.74 20.29 5.75
C PHE A 302 -15.70 18.81 5.38
N SER A 303 -15.06 18.46 4.26
CA SER A 303 -14.86 17.05 3.89
C SER A 303 -13.96 16.32 4.90
N LEU A 304 -12.90 16.98 5.37
CA LEU A 304 -11.93 16.43 6.31
C LEU A 304 -12.52 16.15 7.69
N LEU A 305 -13.50 16.96 8.14
CA LEU A 305 -14.26 16.70 9.37
C LEU A 305 -14.94 15.33 9.37
N ALA A 306 -15.34 14.81 8.21
CA ALA A 306 -15.89 13.46 8.07
C ALA A 306 -14.82 12.40 7.73
N ILE A 307 -13.84 12.76 6.89
CA ILE A 307 -12.80 11.84 6.39
C ILE A 307 -11.88 11.37 7.53
N ILE A 308 -11.35 12.28 8.35
CA ILE A 308 -10.37 11.94 9.41
C ILE A 308 -10.99 10.97 10.44
N PRO A 309 -12.17 11.25 11.03
CA PRO A 309 -12.82 10.29 11.92
C PRO A 309 -13.16 8.98 11.22
N THR A 310 -13.59 9.02 9.95
CA THR A 310 -13.87 7.79 9.19
C THR A 310 -12.64 6.91 9.07
N MET A 311 -11.48 7.48 8.73
CA MET A 311 -10.21 6.74 8.64
C MET A 311 -9.82 6.15 10.00
N HIS A 312 -9.83 6.95 11.06
CA HIS A 312 -9.43 6.51 12.41
C HIS A 312 -10.39 5.47 13.00
N PHE A 313 -11.69 5.76 13.01
CA PHE A 313 -12.69 4.92 13.65
C PHE A 313 -12.95 3.65 12.85
N ALA A 314 -12.99 3.69 11.51
CA ALA A 314 -13.13 2.46 10.74
C ALA A 314 -11.91 1.55 10.93
N TRP A 315 -10.69 2.11 10.93
CA TRP A 315 -9.48 1.36 11.27
C TRP A 315 -9.56 0.75 12.68
N GLY A 316 -9.89 1.56 13.68
CA GLY A 316 -10.02 1.12 15.07
C GLY A 316 -11.02 -0.02 15.21
N ALA A 317 -12.20 0.12 14.60
CA ALA A 317 -13.25 -0.89 14.60
C ALA A 317 -12.77 -2.19 13.93
N GLY A 318 -12.12 -2.08 12.77
CA GLY A 318 -11.54 -3.24 12.08
C GLY A 318 -10.51 -3.97 12.92
N PHE A 319 -9.63 -3.22 13.59
CA PHE A 319 -8.58 -3.78 14.45
C PHE A 319 -9.17 -4.53 15.65
N ILE A 320 -10.15 -3.93 16.33
CA ILE A 320 -10.80 -4.51 17.52
C ILE A 320 -11.62 -5.75 17.15
N THR A 321 -12.38 -5.69 16.05
CA THR A 321 -13.32 -6.76 15.64
C THR A 321 -12.68 -7.88 14.83
N SER A 322 -11.37 -7.82 14.58
CA SER A 322 -10.64 -8.86 13.84
C SER A 322 -10.64 -10.19 14.61
N THR A 323 -11.35 -11.19 14.07
CA THR A 323 -11.51 -12.52 14.68
C THR A 323 -10.21 -13.34 14.64
N LYS A 324 -10.03 -14.26 15.60
CA LYS A 324 -8.89 -15.21 15.61
C LYS A 324 -8.93 -16.24 14.47
N THR A 325 -10.11 -16.43 13.87
CA THR A 325 -10.35 -17.31 12.72
C THR A 325 -9.87 -16.70 11.41
N LEU A 326 -9.76 -15.37 11.33
CA LEU A 326 -9.10 -14.72 10.20
C LEU A 326 -7.58 -14.87 10.38
N ARG A 327 -6.99 -15.71 9.54
CA ARG A 327 -5.55 -16.01 9.48
C ARG A 327 -5.09 -15.92 8.04
#